data_AF-A0A1S4D9U6-F1
#
_entry.id   AF-A0A1S4D9U6-F1
#
_cell.length_a   1.000
_cell.length_b   1.000
_cell.length_c   1.000
_cell.angle_alpha   90.00
_cell.angle_beta   90.00
_cell.angle_gamma   90.00
#
_symmetry.space_group_name_H-M   'P 1'
#
loop_
_entity.id
_entity.type
_entity.pdbx_description
1 polymer ?
#
loop_
_entity_poly.entity_id
_entity_poly.type
_entity_poly.pdbx_seq_one_letter_code
_entity_poly.pdbx_strand_id
1 'polypeptide(L)'
;MASVSGSKGGVVDETSPDLLKNTPSNIRRLADEIEHLEGRQKYLAQTTSPSDGGDVRWYFCKLPLAVNQPAAAVPQADIVGKGDYFRFGMRDSLAVEASFLQREDELLSCWWKEYAECSEGPKGASDLLSPASEKSSSESSQLGEEYSVEEERVGVPVKGGLYEVDLVKRHCFPVYWTGENRRVLRGHWFARKGGLDWLPLREDVAEQLEFAYRSKVWHRRSFQPSGLYAARIDMQGFTPGLHAIFTGEDDTWEAWLNADASGFSSAMGFGGNGVKLRRGYAPPQSSKPTQDELRQQKEEEMDDYCSQVPVRHLVFMVHGIGQRLEKSNLVDDVSDFRHITSILAERHLTPYQRGTQRVLFIPCQWRKGLKLSGETTVEKITLDGVRGLREVLSATVHDVLYYMSPIYCQAIIDSVLQI
;
A
#
# COMPACT_ATOMS: atom_id res chain seq x y z
N MET A 1 40.20 37.03 30.76
CA MET A 1 40.77 35.80 30.20
C MET A 1 39.81 34.66 30.52
N ALA A 2 39.24 34.08 29.48
CA ALA A 2 38.18 33.10 29.52
C ALA A 2 38.74 31.69 29.75
N SER A 3 38.02 30.86 30.50
CA SER A 3 38.11 29.39 30.39
C SER A 3 36.72 28.86 30.08
N VAL A 4 36.59 28.38 28.86
CA VAL A 4 35.40 27.83 28.20
C VAL A 4 35.04 26.48 28.81
N SER A 5 33.84 26.35 29.37
CA SER A 5 33.22 25.04 29.65
C SER A 5 32.25 24.72 28.52
N GLY A 6 32.71 23.95 27.54
CA GLY A 6 31.89 23.47 26.42
C GLY A 6 30.87 22.44 26.89
N SER A 7 29.60 22.69 26.58
CA SER A 7 28.54 21.68 26.63
C SER A 7 28.79 20.65 25.52
N LYS A 8 28.91 19.38 25.89
CA LYS A 8 28.79 18.29 24.92
C LYS A 8 27.31 18.02 24.73
N GLY A 9 26.76 18.54 23.62
CA GLY A 9 25.52 18.03 23.04
C GLY A 9 25.72 16.56 22.66
N GLY A 10 24.85 15.70 23.18
CA GLY A 10 24.75 14.33 22.72
C GLY A 10 24.14 14.35 21.32
N VAL A 11 24.94 13.93 20.34
CA VAL A 11 24.46 13.52 19.02
C VAL A 11 23.51 12.34 19.27
N VAL A 12 22.22 12.54 19.05
CA VAL A 12 21.23 11.47 19.05
C VAL A 12 21.48 10.66 17.78
N ASP A 13 21.91 9.42 17.97
CA ASP A 13 22.18 8.46 16.89
C ASP A 13 20.87 8.23 16.10
N GLU A 14 20.83 8.69 14.84
CA GLU A 14 19.62 8.78 14.00
C GLU A 14 19.00 7.42 13.65
N THR A 15 19.63 6.30 14.02
CA THR A 15 19.22 4.94 13.66
C THR A 15 19.08 3.99 14.86
N SER A 16 18.70 4.50 16.04
CA SER A 16 18.39 3.59 17.15
C SER A 16 17.13 2.75 16.86
N PRO A 17 17.16 1.41 17.02
CA PRO A 17 16.00 0.54 16.82
C PRO A 17 14.82 0.90 17.75
N ASP A 18 15.07 1.63 18.83
CA ASP A 18 14.01 2.14 19.71
C ASP A 18 13.11 3.15 19.01
N LEU A 19 13.58 3.87 17.99
CA LEU A 19 12.80 4.84 17.23
C LEU A 19 11.76 4.19 16.30
N LEU A 20 11.93 2.90 16.00
CA LEU A 20 11.01 2.09 15.20
C LEU A 20 9.85 1.52 16.02
N LYS A 21 9.90 1.62 17.36
CA LYS A 21 8.85 1.11 18.24
C LYS A 21 7.61 2.01 18.18
N ASN A 22 6.42 1.42 18.17
CA ASN A 22 5.15 2.14 18.23
C ASN A 22 4.86 2.57 19.67
N THR A 23 5.70 3.46 20.21
CA THR A 23 5.55 4.03 21.55
C THR A 23 4.86 5.40 21.48
N PRO A 24 4.10 5.81 22.51
CA PRO A 24 3.50 7.15 22.56
C PRO A 24 4.52 8.29 22.41
N SER A 25 5.75 8.11 22.89
CA SER A 25 6.84 9.09 22.74
C SER A 25 7.31 9.22 21.29
N ASN A 26 7.48 8.11 20.57
CA ASN A 26 7.90 8.13 19.17
C ASN A 26 6.80 8.71 18.27
N ILE A 27 5.53 8.36 18.55
CA ILE A 27 4.37 8.92 17.86
C ILE A 27 4.33 10.44 18.05
N ARG A 28 4.45 10.93 19.29
CA ARG A 28 4.46 12.37 19.57
C ARG A 28 5.62 13.07 18.86
N ARG A 29 6.83 12.51 18.92
CA ARG A 29 8.01 13.07 18.25
C ARG A 29 7.77 13.25 16.75
N LEU A 30 7.25 12.24 16.06
CA LEU A 30 6.95 12.32 14.63
C LEU A 30 5.82 13.31 14.33
N ALA A 31 4.80 13.38 15.18
CA ALA A 31 3.73 14.37 15.04
C ALA A 31 4.30 15.80 15.16
N ASP A 32 5.13 16.05 16.17
CA ASP A 32 5.79 17.35 16.37
C ASP A 32 6.72 17.69 15.19
N GLU A 33 7.47 16.71 14.66
CA GLU A 33 8.31 16.87 13.48
C GLU A 33 7.49 17.31 12.25
N ILE A 34 6.37 16.64 12.00
CA ILE A 34 5.46 16.96 10.89
C ILE A 34 4.92 18.39 10.99
N GLU A 35 4.56 18.86 12.19
CA GLU A 35 4.04 20.22 12.39
C GLU A 35 5.06 21.31 12.01
N HIS A 36 6.36 20.99 12.00
CA HIS A 36 7.42 21.89 11.58
C HIS A 36 7.77 21.83 10.08
N LEU A 37 7.23 20.87 9.33
CA LEU A 37 7.49 20.75 7.89
C LEU A 37 6.68 21.80 7.09
N GLU A 38 7.31 22.43 6.11
CA GLU A 38 6.63 23.41 5.24
C GLU A 38 5.44 22.81 4.49
N GLY A 39 5.59 21.57 3.99
CA GLY A 39 4.51 20.83 3.33
C GLY A 39 3.28 20.63 4.22
N ARG A 40 3.44 20.58 5.54
CA ARG A 40 2.31 20.42 6.49
C ARG A 40 1.36 21.62 6.46
N GLN A 41 1.85 22.82 6.21
CA GLN A 41 1.04 24.04 6.13
C GLN A 41 -0.05 23.94 5.05
N LYS A 42 0.20 23.16 3.99
CA LYS A 42 -0.79 22.86 2.95
C LYS A 42 -2.02 22.14 3.51
N TYR A 43 -1.81 21.27 4.49
CA TYR A 43 -2.79 20.29 4.97
C TYR A 43 -3.52 20.70 6.25
N LEU A 44 -3.16 21.82 6.88
CA LEU A 44 -3.89 22.32 8.05
C LEU A 44 -5.35 22.63 7.73
N ALA A 45 -6.24 22.37 8.69
CA ALA A 45 -7.63 22.76 8.60
C ALA A 45 -7.72 24.28 8.41
N GLN A 46 -8.48 24.69 7.41
CA GLN A 46 -8.67 26.11 7.06
C GLN A 46 -9.96 26.65 7.65
N THR A 47 -10.89 25.77 8.01
CA THR A 47 -12.24 26.16 8.45
C THR A 47 -12.64 25.47 9.74
N THR A 48 -13.72 25.97 10.35
CA THR A 48 -14.34 25.38 11.55
C THR A 48 -15.29 24.23 11.22
N SER A 49 -15.35 23.81 9.95
CA SER A 49 -16.22 22.75 9.50
C SER A 49 -15.84 21.42 10.17
N PRO A 50 -16.81 20.65 10.67
CA PRO A 50 -16.56 19.27 11.09
C PRO A 50 -15.99 18.40 9.97
N SER A 51 -16.15 18.79 8.71
CA SER A 51 -15.67 18.08 7.52
C SER A 51 -14.28 18.51 7.06
N ASP A 52 -13.65 19.50 7.72
CA ASP A 52 -12.29 19.96 7.44
C ASP A 52 -11.34 19.58 8.58
N GLY A 53 -10.51 18.57 8.35
CA GLY A 53 -9.45 18.15 9.25
C GLY A 53 -8.11 18.05 8.53
N GLY A 54 -7.02 18.08 9.30
CA GLY A 54 -5.65 17.93 8.76
C GLY A 54 -5.05 16.54 8.93
N ASP A 55 -5.75 15.59 9.57
CA ASP A 55 -5.18 14.28 9.88
C ASP A 55 -5.03 13.42 8.62
N VAL A 56 -3.84 12.87 8.38
CA VAL A 56 -3.55 11.99 7.24
C VAL A 56 -3.32 10.58 7.75
N ARG A 57 -3.80 9.57 7.01
CA ARG A 57 -3.52 8.16 7.28
C ARG A 57 -2.98 7.47 6.05
N TRP A 58 -1.93 6.67 6.24
CA TRP A 58 -1.38 5.82 5.19
C TRP A 58 -1.96 4.42 5.25
N TYR A 59 -2.13 3.82 4.08
CA TYR A 59 -2.75 2.51 3.89
C TYR A 59 -1.87 1.63 3.00
N PHE A 60 -1.98 0.31 3.15
CA PHE A 60 -1.41 -0.67 2.23
C PHE A 60 -2.46 -1.66 1.74
N CYS A 61 -2.34 -2.09 0.49
CA CYS A 61 -3.25 -3.03 -0.15
C CYS A 61 -3.05 -4.45 0.40
N LYS A 62 -4.16 -5.17 0.61
CA LYS A 62 -4.15 -6.58 1.00
C LYS A 62 -3.72 -7.50 -0.13
N LEU A 63 -3.99 -7.10 -1.36
CA LEU A 63 -3.58 -7.85 -2.53
C LEU A 63 -2.17 -7.43 -2.95
N PRO A 64 -1.28 -8.39 -3.25
CA PRO A 64 0.02 -8.10 -3.82
C PRO A 64 -0.14 -7.48 -5.21
N LEU A 65 0.83 -6.65 -5.60
CA LEU A 65 0.96 -6.18 -6.97
C LEU A 65 1.51 -7.30 -7.84
N ALA A 66 1.00 -7.41 -9.07
CA ALA A 66 1.59 -8.31 -10.05
C ALA A 66 2.99 -7.81 -10.44
N VAL A 67 3.82 -8.71 -10.98
CA VAL A 67 5.17 -8.38 -11.47
C VAL A 67 5.04 -7.28 -12.53
N ASN A 68 5.77 -6.17 -12.33
CA ASN A 68 5.74 -4.97 -13.18
C ASN A 68 4.41 -4.21 -13.24
N GLN A 69 3.47 -4.48 -12.32
CA GLN A 69 2.26 -3.68 -12.22
C GLN A 69 2.58 -2.33 -11.56
N PRO A 70 2.29 -1.20 -12.21
CA PRO A 70 2.51 0.12 -11.65
C PRO A 70 1.57 0.36 -10.46
N ALA A 71 2.09 1.05 -9.44
CA ALA A 71 1.29 1.35 -8.25
C ALA A 71 0.17 2.34 -8.58
N ALA A 72 0.37 3.24 -9.54
CA ALA A 72 -0.67 4.16 -10.01
C ALA A 72 -1.82 3.49 -10.82
N ALA A 73 -1.71 2.22 -11.24
CA ALA A 73 -2.81 1.48 -11.87
C ALA A 73 -3.85 1.00 -10.85
N VAL A 74 -4.49 1.95 -10.17
CA VAL A 74 -5.51 1.72 -9.15
C VAL A 74 -6.83 1.23 -9.77
N PRO A 75 -7.68 0.49 -9.03
CA PRO A 75 -8.98 0.05 -9.53
C PRO A 75 -9.81 1.22 -10.06
N GLN A 76 -10.70 0.93 -11.01
CA GLN A 76 -11.59 1.93 -11.62
C GLN A 76 -12.50 2.64 -10.60
N ALA A 77 -12.77 2.02 -9.45
CA ALA A 77 -13.55 2.63 -8.38
C ALA A 77 -12.81 3.81 -7.73
N ASP A 78 -13.47 4.98 -7.65
CA ASP A 78 -12.90 6.22 -7.09
C ASP A 78 -12.76 6.19 -5.55
N ILE A 79 -13.58 5.36 -4.91
CA ILE A 79 -13.53 5.10 -3.48
C ILE A 79 -12.93 3.71 -3.31
N VAL A 80 -11.89 3.63 -2.50
CA VAL A 80 -11.24 2.36 -2.21
C VAL A 80 -12.25 1.37 -1.60
N GLY A 81 -12.26 0.15 -2.12
CA GLY A 81 -13.19 -0.89 -1.69
C GLY A 81 -13.05 -1.18 -0.20
N LYS A 82 -14.20 -1.33 0.47
CA LYS A 82 -14.23 -1.65 1.89
C LYS A 82 -13.54 -3.00 2.11
N GLY A 83 -12.46 -3.00 2.88
CA GLY A 83 -11.72 -4.21 3.21
C GLY A 83 -10.63 -4.59 2.21
N ASP A 84 -10.30 -3.76 1.21
CA ASP A 84 -9.20 -4.03 0.29
C ASP A 84 -7.84 -3.54 0.81
N TYR A 85 -7.87 -2.59 1.75
CA TYR A 85 -6.68 -1.95 2.32
C TYR A 85 -6.68 -2.08 3.84
N PHE A 86 -5.49 -2.02 4.41
CA PHE A 86 -5.26 -1.85 5.83
C PHE A 86 -4.56 -0.52 6.10
N ARG A 87 -4.96 0.19 7.16
CA ARG A 87 -4.19 1.30 7.75
C ARG A 87 -2.88 0.78 8.32
N PHE A 88 -1.81 1.55 8.13
CA PHE A 88 -0.57 1.39 8.91
C PHE A 88 -0.80 1.78 10.38
N GLY A 89 0.01 1.25 11.30
CA GLY A 89 0.04 1.74 12.68
C GLY A 89 0.27 3.25 12.75
N MET A 90 -0.08 3.89 13.87
CA MET A 90 0.00 5.35 13.98
C MET A 90 1.41 5.89 13.72
N ARG A 91 2.41 5.29 14.38
CA ARG A 91 3.82 5.66 14.21
C ARG A 91 4.26 5.52 12.75
N ASP A 92 3.94 4.41 12.11
CA ASP A 92 4.35 4.13 10.73
C ASP A 92 3.67 5.08 9.74
N SER A 93 2.38 5.33 9.93
CA SER A 93 1.67 6.33 9.13
C SER A 93 2.29 7.72 9.26
N LEU A 94 2.74 8.12 10.46
CA LEU A 94 3.42 9.39 10.65
C LEU A 94 4.84 9.39 10.06
N ALA A 95 5.59 8.29 10.18
CA ALA A 95 6.93 8.18 9.61
C ALA A 95 6.90 8.28 8.07
N VAL A 96 5.92 7.61 7.44
CA VAL A 96 5.70 7.68 5.99
C VAL A 96 5.25 9.09 5.59
N GLU A 97 4.33 9.72 6.36
CA GLU A 97 3.88 11.09 6.07
C GLU A 97 5.01 12.13 6.23
N ALA A 98 5.83 12.04 7.28
CA ALA A 98 6.97 12.94 7.48
C ALA A 98 7.94 12.86 6.29
N SER A 99 8.27 11.64 5.87
CA SER A 99 9.15 11.39 4.72
C SER A 99 8.54 11.84 3.40
N PHE A 100 7.21 11.76 3.28
CA PHE A 100 6.48 12.25 2.11
C PHE A 100 6.50 13.78 2.04
N LEU A 101 6.17 14.46 3.14
CA LEU A 101 6.09 15.93 3.18
C LEU A 101 7.45 16.60 2.97
N GLN A 102 8.56 15.96 3.32
CA GLN A 102 9.91 16.46 3.03
C GLN A 102 10.23 16.49 1.52
N ARG A 103 9.56 15.66 0.71
CA ARG A 103 9.81 15.50 -0.73
C ARG A 103 8.52 15.52 -1.55
N GLU A 104 7.52 16.26 -1.09
CA GLU A 104 6.15 16.17 -1.62
C GLU A 104 6.10 16.40 -3.14
N ASP A 105 6.70 17.48 -3.62
CA ASP A 105 6.66 17.87 -5.04
C ASP A 105 7.32 16.82 -5.95
N GLU A 106 8.46 16.28 -5.52
CA GLU A 106 9.18 15.21 -6.23
C GLU A 106 8.33 13.93 -6.29
N LEU A 107 7.80 13.51 -5.14
CA LEU A 107 7.04 12.27 -5.00
C LEU A 107 5.67 12.33 -5.70
N LEU A 108 5.03 13.50 -5.76
CA LEU A 108 3.83 13.73 -6.55
C LEU A 108 4.15 13.75 -8.04
N SER A 109 5.28 14.37 -8.44
CA SER A 109 5.71 14.38 -9.84
C SER A 109 5.95 12.97 -10.39
N CYS A 110 6.67 12.13 -9.64
CA CYS A 110 6.89 10.72 -9.98
C CYS A 110 5.56 9.96 -10.10
N TRP A 111 4.66 10.16 -9.15
CA TRP A 111 3.36 9.48 -9.13
C TRP A 111 2.46 9.89 -10.30
N TRP A 112 2.36 11.18 -10.61
CA TRP A 112 1.58 11.67 -11.75
C TRP A 112 2.14 11.20 -13.09
N LYS A 113 3.46 11.04 -13.20
CA LYS A 113 4.10 10.46 -14.37
C LYS A 113 3.67 9.01 -14.56
N GLU A 114 3.77 8.18 -13.52
CA GLU A 114 3.33 6.77 -13.56
C GLU A 114 1.83 6.68 -13.87
N TYR A 115 0.99 7.52 -13.24
CA TYR A 115 -0.44 7.56 -13.50
C TYR A 115 -0.77 7.89 -14.95
N ALA A 116 -0.07 8.87 -15.55
CA ALA A 116 -0.24 9.25 -16.95
C ALA A 116 0.17 8.11 -17.91
N GLU A 117 1.21 7.35 -17.59
CA GLU A 117 1.65 6.19 -18.38
C GLU A 117 0.63 5.04 -18.36
N CYS A 118 -0.15 4.92 -17.27
CA CYS A 118 -1.18 3.89 -17.10
C CYS A 118 -2.56 4.30 -17.60
N SER A 119 -2.79 5.60 -17.81
CA SER A 119 -4.11 6.14 -18.15
C SER A 119 -4.36 6.07 -19.65
N GLU A 120 -5.56 5.66 -20.07
CA GLU A 120 -5.96 5.78 -21.47
C GLU A 120 -6.14 7.26 -21.83
N GLY A 121 -5.36 7.75 -22.80
CA GLY A 121 -5.52 9.10 -23.33
C GLY A 121 -6.86 9.30 -24.05
N PRO A 122 -7.28 10.56 -24.28
CA PRO A 122 -8.50 10.85 -25.03
C PRO A 122 -8.44 10.21 -26.42
N LYS A 123 -9.29 9.23 -26.70
CA LYS A 123 -9.49 8.72 -28.06
C LYS A 123 -10.15 9.83 -28.86
N GLY A 124 -9.37 10.53 -29.70
CA GLY A 124 -9.87 11.58 -30.56
C GLY A 124 -11.06 11.09 -31.38
N ALA A 125 -12.09 11.93 -31.52
CA ALA A 125 -13.22 11.66 -32.41
C ALA A 125 -12.78 11.86 -33.88
N SER A 126 -11.98 10.93 -34.41
CA SER A 126 -11.63 10.66 -35.82
C SER A 126 -10.74 9.41 -35.75
N ASP A 127 -11.18 8.20 -36.08
CA ASP A 127 -11.63 7.77 -37.40
C ASP A 127 -12.79 6.76 -37.30
N LEU A 128 -14.00 7.21 -37.63
CA LEU A 128 -15.00 6.33 -38.21
C LEU A 128 -14.64 6.18 -39.69
N LEU A 129 -13.77 5.22 -40.01
CA LEU A 129 -13.60 4.49 -41.29
C LEU A 129 -12.14 4.10 -41.54
N SER A 130 -11.70 2.98 -40.97
CA SER A 130 -10.70 2.12 -41.62
C SER A 130 -10.89 0.67 -41.14
N PRO A 131 -11.06 -0.31 -42.04
CA PRO A 131 -11.22 -1.71 -41.65
C PRO A 131 -9.91 -2.26 -41.10
N ALA A 132 -10.06 -3.22 -40.19
CA ALA A 132 -9.01 -3.90 -39.43
C ALA A 132 -7.73 -4.13 -40.25
N SER A 133 -6.64 -3.48 -39.81
CA SER A 133 -5.29 -3.95 -40.12
C SER A 133 -4.77 -4.63 -38.86
N GLU A 134 -4.74 -5.97 -38.90
CA GLU A 134 -3.94 -6.79 -38.01
C GLU A 134 -2.48 -6.36 -38.18
N LYS A 135 -1.99 -5.51 -37.27
CA LYS A 135 -0.56 -5.35 -37.07
C LYS A 135 -0.13 -6.41 -36.07
N SER A 136 0.38 -7.51 -36.62
CA SER A 136 1.24 -8.45 -35.91
C SER A 136 2.44 -7.70 -35.34
N SER A 137 2.39 -7.40 -34.05
CA SER A 137 3.59 -7.07 -33.30
C SER A 137 4.46 -8.32 -33.27
N SER A 138 5.51 -8.31 -34.08
CA SER A 138 6.53 -9.35 -34.09
C SER A 138 7.11 -9.49 -32.69
N GLU A 139 6.88 -10.65 -32.07
CA GLU A 139 7.60 -11.07 -30.87
C GLU A 139 9.07 -11.29 -31.24
N SER A 140 9.88 -10.23 -31.18
CA SER A 140 11.32 -10.39 -31.06
C SER A 140 11.64 -10.63 -29.59
N SER A 141 11.76 -11.91 -29.27
CA SER A 141 12.45 -12.49 -28.13
C SER A 141 13.60 -11.63 -27.59
N GLN A 142 13.36 -10.93 -26.48
CA GLN A 142 14.37 -10.61 -25.49
C GLN A 142 14.04 -11.39 -24.22
N LEU A 143 14.34 -12.69 -24.30
CA LEU A 143 14.43 -13.57 -23.14
C LEU A 143 15.82 -13.34 -22.55
N GLY A 144 15.95 -12.36 -21.66
CA GLY A 144 17.25 -12.02 -21.07
C GLY A 144 17.28 -10.65 -20.41
N GLU A 145 16.54 -10.48 -19.32
CA GLU A 145 16.99 -9.62 -18.22
C GLU A 145 17.03 -10.46 -16.95
N GLU A 146 18.13 -11.21 -16.86
CA GLU A 146 18.67 -11.75 -15.61
C GLU A 146 19.03 -10.57 -14.69
N TYR A 147 18.61 -10.65 -13.43
CA TYR A 147 19.07 -9.84 -12.29
C TYR A 147 19.44 -8.40 -12.68
N SER A 148 18.43 -7.53 -12.78
CA SER A 148 18.71 -6.14 -12.44
C SER A 148 19.26 -6.16 -11.02
N VAL A 149 20.51 -5.70 -10.87
CA VAL A 149 21.06 -5.35 -9.57
C VAL A 149 19.98 -4.51 -8.92
N GLU A 150 19.32 -5.05 -7.89
CA GLU A 150 18.33 -4.29 -7.14
C GLU A 150 19.11 -3.11 -6.58
N GLU A 151 19.01 -1.93 -7.22
CA GLU A 151 19.43 -0.68 -6.61
C GLU A 151 18.91 -0.72 -5.18
N GLU A 152 19.81 -0.50 -4.21
CA GLU A 152 19.51 -0.51 -2.79
C GLU A 152 18.24 0.31 -2.56
N ARG A 153 17.10 -0.40 -2.43
CA ARG A 153 15.79 0.25 -2.32
C ARG A 153 15.70 0.79 -0.91
N VAL A 154 16.02 2.06 -0.75
CA VAL A 154 15.92 2.74 0.55
C VAL A 154 14.49 3.24 0.72
N GLY A 155 13.72 2.58 1.59
CA GLY A 155 12.37 2.97 1.94
C GLY A 155 12.24 3.49 3.37
N VAL A 156 11.02 3.87 3.74
CA VAL A 156 10.67 4.22 5.12
C VAL A 156 10.38 2.95 5.91
N PRO A 157 11.08 2.66 7.02
CA PRO A 157 10.83 1.45 7.80
C PRO A 157 9.46 1.46 8.46
N VAL A 158 8.72 0.38 8.25
CA VAL A 158 7.38 0.12 8.81
C VAL A 158 7.31 -1.31 9.37
N LYS A 159 6.25 -1.63 10.09
CA LYS A 159 6.00 -2.95 10.68
C LYS A 159 7.14 -3.44 11.57
N GLY A 160 7.64 -2.53 12.42
CA GLY A 160 8.79 -2.79 13.28
C GLY A 160 10.10 -3.08 12.51
N GLY A 161 10.23 -2.53 11.29
CA GLY A 161 11.40 -2.69 10.44
C GLY A 161 11.42 -3.98 9.62
N LEU A 162 10.31 -4.73 9.57
CA LEU A 162 10.19 -5.94 8.74
C LEU A 162 9.88 -5.61 7.27
N TYR A 163 9.30 -4.43 7.04
CA TYR A 163 8.91 -3.93 5.73
C TYR A 163 9.39 -2.50 5.58
N GLU A 164 9.56 -2.08 4.34
CA GLU A 164 9.86 -0.71 3.98
C GLU A 164 8.87 -0.19 2.94
N VAL A 165 8.61 1.11 3.00
CA VAL A 165 7.78 1.82 2.03
C VAL A 165 8.68 2.64 1.10
N ASP A 166 8.79 2.19 -0.15
CA ASP A 166 9.31 3.01 -1.25
C ASP A 166 8.22 4.00 -1.66
N LEU A 167 8.43 5.27 -1.30
CA LEU A 167 7.52 6.34 -1.63
C LEU A 167 7.52 6.67 -3.13
N VAL A 168 8.64 6.55 -3.84
CA VAL A 168 8.71 6.88 -5.27
C VAL A 168 7.83 5.93 -6.07
N LYS A 169 7.91 4.63 -5.78
CA LYS A 169 7.10 3.60 -6.43
C LYS A 169 5.78 3.30 -5.73
N ARG A 170 5.49 3.93 -4.58
CA ARG A 170 4.33 3.61 -3.70
C ARG A 170 4.23 2.10 -3.39
N HIS A 171 5.36 1.48 -3.11
CA HIS A 171 5.46 0.04 -2.81
C HIS A 171 5.83 -0.19 -1.34
N CYS A 172 5.13 -1.11 -0.69
CA CYS A 172 5.52 -1.72 0.57
C CYS A 172 6.09 -3.11 0.29
N PHE A 173 7.33 -3.36 0.71
CA PHE A 173 8.04 -4.59 0.41
C PHE A 173 8.79 -5.11 1.66
N PRO A 174 8.95 -6.44 1.79
CA PRO A 174 9.70 -7.02 2.91
C PRO A 174 11.21 -6.74 2.80
N VAL A 175 11.86 -6.53 3.93
CA VAL A 175 13.30 -6.20 3.99
C VAL A 175 14.18 -7.46 4.05
N TYR A 176 13.75 -8.48 4.80
CA TYR A 176 14.60 -9.64 5.14
C TYR A 176 14.30 -10.91 4.34
N TRP A 177 13.38 -10.85 3.37
CA TRP A 177 13.09 -11.98 2.50
C TRP A 177 12.53 -11.47 1.18
N THR A 178 12.70 -12.24 0.11
CA THR A 178 12.04 -11.97 -1.16
C THR A 178 10.54 -12.17 -1.00
N GLY A 179 9.75 -11.13 -1.26
CA GLY A 179 8.29 -11.23 -1.22
C GLY A 179 7.63 -10.23 -2.16
N GLU A 180 6.31 -10.31 -2.21
CA GLU A 180 5.52 -9.53 -3.15
C GLU A 180 5.35 -8.08 -2.67
N ASN A 181 5.49 -7.13 -3.59
CA ASN A 181 5.23 -5.72 -3.34
C ASN A 181 3.74 -5.49 -3.13
N ARG A 182 3.40 -4.59 -2.20
CA ARG A 182 2.02 -4.17 -1.93
C ARG A 182 1.90 -2.69 -2.21
N ARG A 183 0.80 -2.29 -2.86
CA ARG A 183 0.53 -0.87 -3.09
C ARG A 183 0.33 -0.13 -1.78
N VAL A 184 0.87 1.07 -1.70
CA VAL A 184 0.64 2.02 -0.62
C VAL A 184 -0.23 3.18 -1.12
N LEU A 185 -1.11 3.68 -0.26
CA LEU A 185 -2.05 4.76 -0.57
C LEU A 185 -2.02 5.81 0.54
N ARG A 186 -1.93 7.09 0.14
CA ARG A 186 -2.07 8.23 1.03
C ARG A 186 -3.54 8.63 1.17
N GLY A 187 -4.07 8.59 2.39
CA GLY A 187 -5.45 9.00 2.69
C GLY A 187 -5.51 10.38 3.33
N HIS A 188 -5.83 11.41 2.54
CA HIS A 188 -6.07 12.78 3.02
C HIS A 188 -7.44 13.34 2.65
N TRP A 189 -8.15 12.72 1.69
CA TRP A 189 -9.59 12.88 1.48
C TRP A 189 -10.32 11.55 1.65
N PHE A 190 -11.49 11.62 2.26
CA PHE A 190 -12.29 10.45 2.63
C PHE A 190 -13.73 10.58 2.17
N ALA A 191 -14.33 9.44 1.87
CA ALA A 191 -15.71 9.32 1.44
C ALA A 191 -16.47 8.32 2.31
N ARG A 192 -17.74 8.62 2.59
CA ARG A 192 -18.62 7.77 3.39
C ARG A 192 -19.67 7.13 2.50
N LYS A 193 -19.34 5.99 1.90
CA LYS A 193 -20.23 5.24 0.99
C LYS A 193 -20.92 4.10 1.71
N GLY A 194 -22.26 4.16 1.83
CA GLY A 194 -23.09 3.02 2.27
C GLY A 194 -22.81 2.52 3.69
N GLY A 195 -22.31 3.36 4.60
CA GLY A 195 -21.94 2.98 5.96
C GLY A 195 -21.62 4.16 6.89
N LEU A 196 -21.04 3.86 8.05
CA LEU A 196 -20.57 4.84 9.05
C LEU A 196 -19.07 5.14 8.94
N ASP A 197 -18.35 4.39 8.11
CA ASP A 197 -16.89 4.40 8.03
C ASP A 197 -16.41 5.39 6.95
N TRP A 198 -15.33 6.10 7.24
CA TRP A 198 -14.64 6.97 6.29
C TRP A 198 -13.59 6.15 5.52
N LEU A 199 -13.78 6.02 4.21
CA LEU A 199 -12.87 5.27 3.34
C LEU A 199 -12.00 6.26 2.55
N PRO A 200 -10.69 5.98 2.38
CA PRO A 200 -9.81 6.85 1.62
C PRO A 200 -10.25 6.89 0.15
N LEU A 201 -10.14 8.07 -0.45
CA LEU A 201 -10.29 8.22 -1.90
C LEU A 201 -9.03 7.76 -2.63
N ARG A 202 -9.20 7.46 -3.91
CA ARG A 202 -8.08 7.26 -4.83
C ARG A 202 -7.25 8.54 -4.91
N GLU A 203 -5.92 8.39 -5.00
CA GLU A 203 -4.96 9.51 -4.85
C GLU A 203 -5.14 10.60 -5.93
N ASP A 204 -5.51 10.25 -7.18
CA ASP A 204 -5.83 11.22 -8.25
C ASP A 204 -7.03 12.10 -7.90
N VAL A 205 -8.08 11.50 -7.36
CA VAL A 205 -9.31 12.20 -6.97
C VAL A 205 -9.02 13.07 -5.75
N ALA A 206 -8.28 12.53 -4.78
CA ALA A 206 -7.91 13.25 -3.56
C ALA A 206 -7.03 14.47 -3.87
N GLU A 207 -6.00 14.35 -4.73
CA GLU A 207 -5.14 15.48 -5.10
C GLU A 207 -5.88 16.55 -5.89
N GLN A 208 -6.80 16.17 -6.80
CA GLN A 208 -7.66 17.12 -7.50
C GLN A 208 -8.58 17.88 -6.54
N LEU A 209 -9.16 17.19 -5.56
CA LEU A 209 -9.96 17.79 -4.50
C LEU A 209 -9.13 18.75 -3.65
N GLU A 210 -7.91 18.37 -3.25
CA GLU A 210 -7.04 19.23 -2.44
C GLU A 210 -6.67 20.51 -3.19
N PHE A 211 -6.27 20.38 -4.47
CA PHE A 211 -5.97 21.54 -5.31
C PHE A 211 -7.18 22.47 -5.46
N ALA A 212 -8.35 21.91 -5.76
CA ALA A 212 -9.56 22.68 -5.97
C ALA A 212 -10.12 23.28 -4.66
N TYR A 213 -9.98 22.57 -3.55
CA TYR A 213 -10.34 23.05 -2.21
C TYR A 213 -9.56 24.31 -1.87
N ARG A 214 -8.23 24.26 -2.00
CA ARG A 214 -7.35 25.40 -1.70
C ARG A 214 -7.57 26.56 -2.68
N SER A 215 -7.74 26.29 -3.97
CA SER A 215 -7.78 27.36 -4.99
C SER A 215 -9.16 27.98 -5.25
N LYS A 216 -10.22 27.18 -5.16
CA LYS A 216 -11.58 27.57 -5.57
C LYS A 216 -12.56 27.55 -4.41
N VAL A 217 -12.59 26.46 -3.63
CA VAL A 217 -13.62 26.28 -2.60
C VAL A 217 -13.34 27.15 -1.39
N TRP A 218 -12.11 27.21 -0.88
CA TRP A 218 -11.87 28.00 0.30
C TRP A 218 -11.88 29.50 -0.01
N HIS A 219 -11.23 29.90 -1.11
CA HIS A 219 -11.03 31.31 -1.43
C HIS A 219 -12.08 31.94 -2.36
N ARG A 220 -12.93 31.15 -3.05
CA ARG A 220 -13.79 31.66 -4.14
C ARG A 220 -15.19 31.03 -4.21
N ARG A 221 -15.84 30.75 -3.08
CA ARG A 221 -17.24 30.26 -3.11
C ARG A 221 -18.19 31.33 -3.63
N SER A 222 -19.21 30.88 -4.35
CA SER A 222 -20.25 31.76 -4.88
C SER A 222 -21.45 31.77 -3.94
N PHE A 223 -21.90 32.98 -3.58
CA PHE A 223 -23.14 33.17 -2.82
C PHE A 223 -24.34 32.73 -3.68
N GLN A 224 -25.18 31.86 -3.12
CA GLN A 224 -26.38 31.35 -3.78
C GLN A 224 -27.63 32.13 -3.33
N PRO A 225 -28.69 32.22 -4.16
CA PRO A 225 -29.96 32.82 -3.77
C PRO A 225 -30.62 32.17 -2.54
N SER A 226 -30.25 30.92 -2.22
CA SER A 226 -30.68 30.22 -1.01
C SER A 226 -30.09 30.77 0.29
N GLY A 227 -29.11 31.68 0.21
CA GLY A 227 -28.38 32.22 1.36
C GLY A 227 -27.13 31.43 1.73
N LEU A 228 -26.85 30.31 1.06
CA LEU A 228 -25.66 29.48 1.30
C LEU A 228 -24.56 29.77 0.28
N TYR A 229 -23.32 29.49 0.64
CA TYR A 229 -22.22 29.42 -0.30
C TYR A 229 -22.16 28.05 -0.96
N ALA A 230 -21.89 28.02 -2.26
CA ALA A 230 -21.66 26.78 -2.99
C ALA A 230 -20.47 26.87 -3.95
N ALA A 231 -19.81 25.73 -4.15
CA ALA A 231 -18.79 25.53 -5.18
C ALA A 231 -18.95 24.13 -5.78
N ARG A 232 -18.83 24.04 -7.11
CA ARG A 232 -18.77 22.77 -7.85
C ARG A 232 -17.37 22.57 -8.40
N ILE A 233 -16.86 21.36 -8.29
CA ILE A 233 -15.56 20.94 -8.82
C ILE A 233 -15.81 19.73 -9.71
N ASP A 234 -15.68 19.91 -11.01
CA ASP A 234 -15.65 18.79 -11.94
C ASP A 234 -14.24 18.16 -11.91
N MET A 235 -14.18 16.85 -11.80
CA MET A 235 -12.94 16.08 -11.71
C MET A 235 -12.68 15.35 -13.01
N GLN A 236 -11.40 15.26 -13.35
CA GLN A 236 -10.91 14.50 -14.48
C GLN A 236 -10.54 13.10 -14.00
N GLY A 237 -10.76 12.09 -14.83
CA GLY A 237 -10.38 10.73 -14.50
C GLY A 237 -11.25 9.71 -15.19
N PHE A 238 -11.21 8.48 -14.64
CA PHE A 238 -11.88 7.33 -15.23
C PHE A 238 -13.40 7.46 -15.25
N THR A 239 -14.00 7.99 -14.18
CA THR A 239 -15.46 8.11 -14.04
C THR A 239 -15.96 9.38 -14.73
N PRO A 240 -16.70 9.29 -15.86
CA PRO A 240 -17.21 10.47 -16.56
C PRO A 240 -18.20 11.25 -15.69
N GLY A 241 -18.10 12.58 -15.72
CA GLY A 241 -19.02 13.45 -14.98
C GLY A 241 -18.89 13.36 -13.45
N LEU A 242 -17.77 12.82 -12.95
CA LEU A 242 -17.45 12.84 -11.54
C LEU A 242 -17.24 14.29 -11.08
N HIS A 243 -17.99 14.72 -10.08
CA HIS A 243 -17.92 16.09 -9.57
C HIS A 243 -18.19 16.13 -8.06
N ALA A 244 -17.53 17.07 -7.38
CA ALA A 244 -17.76 17.36 -5.98
C ALA A 244 -18.57 18.66 -5.83
N ILE A 245 -19.53 18.65 -4.92
CA ILE A 245 -20.33 19.81 -4.56
C ILE A 245 -20.02 20.15 -3.11
N PHE A 246 -19.61 21.39 -2.88
CA PHE A 246 -19.38 21.97 -1.57
C PHE A 246 -20.48 22.98 -1.29
N THR A 247 -21.15 22.84 -0.16
CA THR A 247 -22.19 23.76 0.29
C THR A 247 -21.99 24.11 1.75
N GLY A 248 -22.25 25.35 2.15
CA GLY A 248 -22.15 25.71 3.56
C GLY A 248 -22.43 27.18 3.84
N GLU A 249 -22.29 27.55 5.10
CA GLU A 249 -22.44 28.92 5.61
C GLU A 249 -21.10 29.38 6.17
N ASP A 250 -20.63 30.56 5.75
CA ASP A 250 -19.35 31.14 6.17
C ASP A 250 -18.22 30.10 6.20
N ASP A 251 -17.64 29.81 7.36
CA ASP A 251 -16.54 28.84 7.54
C ASP A 251 -16.98 27.39 7.72
N THR A 252 -18.28 27.10 7.72
CA THR A 252 -18.78 25.73 7.77
C THR A 252 -19.08 25.23 6.36
N TRP A 253 -18.81 23.96 6.08
CA TRP A 253 -19.13 23.35 4.79
C TRP A 253 -19.35 21.85 4.88
N GLU A 254 -20.23 21.35 4.02
CA GLU A 254 -20.39 19.94 3.72
C GLU A 254 -20.04 19.70 2.25
N ALA A 255 -19.41 18.56 1.97
CA ALA A 255 -19.06 18.17 0.61
C ALA A 255 -19.63 16.81 0.25
N TRP A 256 -19.95 16.66 -1.02
CA TRP A 256 -20.61 15.50 -1.58
C TRP A 256 -19.97 15.16 -2.92
N LEU A 257 -19.58 13.91 -3.10
CA LEU A 257 -19.06 13.34 -4.33
C LEU A 257 -20.22 12.74 -5.13
N ASN A 258 -20.36 13.18 -6.38
CA ASN A 258 -21.41 12.74 -7.29
C ASN A 258 -20.79 12.32 -8.62
N ALA A 259 -21.49 11.46 -9.36
CA ALA A 259 -21.16 11.12 -10.73
C ALA A 259 -22.41 11.27 -11.59
N ASP A 260 -22.30 11.97 -12.70
CA ASP A 260 -23.40 12.10 -13.65
C ASP A 260 -23.61 10.73 -14.33
N ALA A 261 -24.61 9.96 -13.88
CA ALA A 261 -25.05 8.79 -14.64
C ALA A 261 -25.53 9.26 -16.02
N SER A 262 -25.11 8.57 -17.08
CA SER A 262 -25.39 8.92 -18.47
C SER A 262 -26.86 9.32 -18.71
N GLY A 263 -27.11 10.63 -18.79
CA GLY A 263 -28.15 11.22 -19.62
C GLY A 263 -29.61 11.25 -19.14
N PHE A 264 -30.00 10.75 -17.96
CA PHE A 264 -31.40 10.93 -17.52
C PHE A 264 -31.57 11.08 -15.99
N SER A 265 -32.05 12.27 -15.60
CA SER A 265 -32.71 12.64 -14.35
C SER A 265 -31.94 12.61 -13.03
N SER A 266 -31.62 13.81 -12.52
CA SER A 266 -31.77 14.17 -11.09
C SER A 266 -31.98 15.69 -10.95
N ALA A 267 -33.04 16.18 -11.58
CA ALA A 267 -33.59 17.49 -11.24
C ALA A 267 -34.40 17.35 -9.94
N MET A 268 -34.07 18.18 -8.95
CA MET A 268 -34.85 18.50 -7.75
C MET A 268 -34.87 17.46 -6.62
N GLY A 269 -34.08 17.74 -5.58
CA GLY A 269 -34.06 17.06 -4.28
C GLY A 269 -32.66 16.62 -3.88
N PHE A 270 -32.18 17.06 -2.71
CA PHE A 270 -30.91 16.65 -2.06
C PHE A 270 -30.90 15.15 -1.64
N GLY A 271 -31.40 14.25 -2.49
CA GLY A 271 -31.71 12.86 -2.17
C GLY A 271 -31.36 11.87 -3.28
N GLY A 272 -30.29 12.13 -4.06
CA GLY A 272 -29.79 11.18 -5.07
C GLY A 272 -28.32 10.86 -4.84
N ASN A 273 -28.01 9.59 -4.56
CA ASN A 273 -26.72 8.86 -4.63
C ASN A 273 -25.36 9.51 -4.25
N GLY A 274 -25.33 10.75 -3.79
CA GLY A 274 -24.10 11.47 -3.45
C GLY A 274 -23.43 10.87 -2.21
N VAL A 275 -22.12 10.73 -2.29
CA VAL A 275 -21.30 10.18 -1.21
C VAL A 275 -20.71 11.33 -0.41
N LYS A 276 -20.98 11.39 0.89
CA LYS A 276 -20.44 12.47 1.74
C LYS A 276 -18.91 12.42 1.75
N LEU A 277 -18.30 13.58 1.58
CA LEU A 277 -16.86 13.79 1.58
C LEU A 277 -16.40 14.47 2.87
N ARG A 278 -15.15 14.19 3.25
CA ARG A 278 -14.45 14.83 4.35
C ARG A 278 -12.97 14.98 3.97
N ARG A 279 -12.39 16.10 4.34
CA ARG A 279 -10.94 16.31 4.33
C ARG A 279 -10.35 15.89 5.68
N GLY A 280 -9.29 15.11 5.64
CA GLY A 280 -8.67 14.53 6.82
C GLY A 280 -9.41 13.33 7.41
N TYR A 281 -8.63 12.46 8.05
CA TYR A 281 -9.12 11.23 8.67
C TYR A 281 -10.00 11.55 9.89
N ALA A 282 -11.00 10.70 10.12
CA ALA A 282 -11.72 10.68 11.37
C ALA A 282 -12.09 9.24 11.73
N PRO A 283 -12.05 8.88 13.02
CA PRO A 283 -12.49 7.57 13.46
C PRO A 283 -13.99 7.37 13.16
N PRO A 284 -14.44 6.11 13.02
CA PRO A 284 -15.85 5.81 12.83
C PRO A 284 -16.70 6.37 13.98
N GLN A 285 -17.85 6.96 13.65
CA GLN A 285 -18.77 7.53 14.66
C GLN A 285 -19.69 6.47 15.31
N SER A 286 -19.56 5.20 14.92
CA SER A 286 -20.37 4.10 15.45
C SER A 286 -19.92 3.69 16.85
N SER A 287 -20.86 3.47 17.76
CA SER A 287 -20.58 2.87 19.06
C SER A 287 -20.24 1.37 18.98
N LYS A 288 -20.57 0.72 17.86
CA LYS A 288 -20.18 -0.69 17.59
C LYS A 288 -19.27 -0.77 16.37
N PRO A 289 -18.04 -1.31 16.51
CA PRO A 289 -17.13 -1.45 15.39
C PRO A 289 -17.67 -2.47 14.38
N THR A 290 -17.47 -2.20 13.09
CA THR A 290 -17.80 -3.15 12.03
C THR A 290 -16.80 -4.31 12.03
N GLN A 291 -17.12 -5.43 11.38
CA GLN A 291 -16.19 -6.55 11.28
C GLN A 291 -14.86 -6.16 10.60
N ASP A 292 -14.92 -5.26 9.60
CA ASP A 292 -13.73 -4.76 8.94
C ASP A 292 -12.90 -3.84 9.84
N GLU A 293 -13.54 -2.99 10.66
CA GLU A 293 -12.83 -2.18 11.65
C GLU A 293 -12.18 -3.04 12.73
N LEU A 294 -12.84 -4.13 13.17
CA LEU A 294 -12.22 -5.09 14.10
C LEU A 294 -11.01 -5.79 13.48
N ARG A 295 -11.05 -6.13 12.19
CA ARG A 295 -9.90 -6.67 11.46
C ARG A 295 -8.78 -5.64 11.35
N GLN A 296 -9.13 -4.38 11.10
CA GLN A 296 -8.19 -3.27 11.02
C GLN A 296 -7.48 -3.02 12.35
N GLN A 297 -8.23 -3.02 13.46
CA GLN A 297 -7.68 -2.87 14.81
C GLN A 297 -6.74 -4.01 15.16
N LYS A 298 -7.10 -5.26 14.83
CA LYS A 298 -6.21 -6.41 15.04
C LYS A 298 -4.89 -6.30 14.25
N GLU A 299 -4.95 -5.77 13.03
CA GLU A 299 -3.74 -5.55 12.24
C GLU A 299 -2.85 -4.45 12.85
N GLU A 300 -3.44 -3.35 13.30
CA GLU A 300 -2.72 -2.26 13.99
C GLU A 300 -2.14 -2.74 15.35
N GLU A 301 -2.89 -3.53 16.12
CA GLU A 301 -2.43 -4.12 17.38
C GLU A 301 -1.28 -5.12 17.17
N MET A 302 -1.36 -5.92 16.10
CA MET A 302 -0.29 -6.86 15.73
C MET A 302 0.99 -6.10 15.37
N ASP A 303 0.87 -5.00 14.64
CA ASP A 303 1.97 -4.11 14.28
C ASP A 303 2.61 -3.48 15.54
N ASP A 304 1.79 -2.92 16.43
CA ASP A 304 2.24 -2.39 17.71
C ASP A 304 2.99 -3.44 18.52
N TYR A 305 2.44 -4.65 18.64
CA TYR A 305 3.10 -5.78 19.29
C TYR A 305 4.45 -6.13 18.65
N CYS A 306 4.48 -6.24 17.32
CA CYS A 306 5.71 -6.61 16.58
C CYS A 306 6.81 -5.56 16.71
N SER A 307 6.43 -4.28 16.80
CA SER A 307 7.36 -3.17 16.98
C SER A 307 7.95 -3.14 18.40
N GLN A 308 7.16 -3.50 19.43
CA GLN A 308 7.57 -3.38 20.83
C GLN A 308 8.32 -4.61 21.34
N VAL A 309 7.86 -5.81 20.95
CA VAL A 309 8.40 -7.07 21.45
C VAL A 309 9.58 -7.53 20.60
N PRO A 310 10.78 -7.72 21.19
CA PRO A 310 11.96 -8.10 20.42
C PRO A 310 11.87 -9.56 19.94
N VAL A 311 12.40 -9.79 18.73
CA VAL A 311 12.65 -11.14 18.23
C VAL A 311 13.79 -11.75 19.03
N ARG A 312 13.54 -12.87 19.72
CA ARG A 312 14.58 -13.64 20.42
C ARG A 312 14.88 -14.98 19.77
N HIS A 313 13.96 -15.47 18.94
CA HIS A 313 14.09 -16.74 18.23
C HIS A 313 13.78 -16.49 16.76
N LEU A 314 14.66 -16.95 15.89
CA LEU A 314 14.49 -16.89 14.44
C LEU A 314 14.31 -18.31 13.92
N VAL A 315 13.26 -18.55 13.15
CA VAL A 315 12.93 -19.86 12.59
C VAL A 315 12.83 -19.73 11.08
N PHE A 316 13.82 -20.28 10.38
CA PHE A 316 13.79 -20.41 8.94
C PHE A 316 12.92 -21.61 8.57
N MET A 317 11.81 -21.33 7.90
CA MET A 317 10.88 -22.36 7.43
C MET A 317 11.20 -22.65 5.98
N VAL A 318 11.73 -23.84 5.71
CA VAL A 318 12.14 -24.29 4.38
C VAL A 318 11.14 -25.31 3.89
N HIS A 319 10.65 -25.16 2.67
CA HIS A 319 9.76 -26.16 2.07
C HIS A 319 10.51 -27.47 1.77
N GLY A 320 9.78 -28.58 1.77
CA GLY A 320 10.26 -29.85 1.24
C GLY A 320 10.13 -29.94 -0.29
N ILE A 321 10.23 -31.16 -0.80
CA ILE A 321 9.97 -31.48 -2.21
C ILE A 321 8.53 -31.12 -2.58
N GLY A 322 8.29 -30.66 -3.81
CA GLY A 322 6.93 -30.41 -4.29
C GLY A 322 6.52 -28.94 -4.36
N GLN A 323 7.40 -27.99 -4.03
CA GLN A 323 7.04 -26.55 -3.97
C GLN A 323 6.49 -25.99 -5.29
N ARG A 324 6.84 -26.60 -6.43
CA ARG A 324 6.37 -26.15 -7.75
C ARG A 324 4.96 -26.59 -8.09
N LEU A 325 4.30 -27.38 -7.23
CA LEU A 325 2.89 -27.71 -7.43
C LEU A 325 2.05 -26.44 -7.22
N GLU A 326 1.06 -26.19 -8.09
CA GLU A 326 0.25 -24.97 -8.08
C GLU A 326 -0.43 -24.66 -6.74
N LYS A 327 -0.56 -25.65 -5.84
CA LYS A 327 -1.18 -25.51 -4.52
C LYS A 327 -0.20 -25.33 -3.36
N SER A 328 1.11 -25.43 -3.59
CA SER A 328 2.10 -25.33 -2.50
C SER A 328 2.73 -23.95 -2.45
N ASN A 329 2.19 -23.09 -1.59
CA ASN A 329 2.78 -21.79 -1.30
C ASN A 329 3.30 -21.76 0.14
N LEU A 330 4.61 -21.92 0.30
CA LEU A 330 5.26 -21.86 1.61
C LEU A 330 4.94 -20.58 2.38
N VAL A 331 4.72 -19.45 1.71
CA VAL A 331 4.38 -18.19 2.39
C VAL A 331 3.04 -18.31 3.12
N ASP A 332 2.07 -18.97 2.50
CA ASP A 332 0.75 -19.21 3.10
C ASP A 332 0.87 -20.21 4.26
N ASP A 333 1.63 -21.30 4.09
CA ASP A 333 1.89 -22.28 5.16
C ASP A 333 2.56 -21.63 6.38
N VAL A 334 3.52 -20.73 6.16
CA VAL A 334 4.19 -19.96 7.23
C VAL A 334 3.20 -19.00 7.89
N SER A 335 2.27 -18.40 7.15
CA SER A 335 1.20 -17.57 7.70
C SER A 335 0.29 -18.37 8.64
N ASP A 336 -0.12 -19.57 8.23
CA ASP A 336 -0.93 -20.47 9.07
C ASP A 336 -0.16 -20.91 10.33
N PHE A 337 1.13 -21.22 10.19
CA PHE A 337 1.98 -21.58 11.32
C PHE A 337 2.12 -20.43 12.34
N ARG A 338 2.27 -19.19 11.85
CA ARG A 338 2.27 -17.98 12.71
C ARG A 338 0.95 -17.86 13.46
N HIS A 339 -0.18 -18.08 12.78
CA HIS A 339 -1.50 -18.01 13.41
C HIS A 339 -1.68 -19.05 14.51
N ILE A 340 -1.36 -20.32 14.24
CA ILE A 340 -1.42 -21.42 15.21
C ILE A 340 -0.50 -21.13 16.41
N THR A 341 0.73 -20.68 16.14
CA THR A 341 1.69 -20.35 17.19
C THR A 341 1.17 -19.22 18.09
N SER A 342 0.51 -18.20 17.52
CA SER A 342 -0.11 -17.12 18.29
C SER A 342 -1.20 -17.65 19.23
N ILE A 343 -2.08 -18.52 18.73
CA ILE A 343 -3.15 -19.13 19.53
C ILE A 343 -2.56 -19.97 20.69
N LEU A 344 -1.52 -20.77 20.41
CA LEU A 344 -0.85 -21.57 21.44
C LEU A 344 -0.14 -20.68 22.47
N ALA A 345 0.50 -19.60 22.03
CA ALA A 345 1.14 -18.63 22.91
C ALA A 345 0.12 -17.96 23.83
N GLU A 346 -1.02 -17.53 23.31
CA GLU A 346 -2.13 -16.96 24.10
C GLU A 346 -2.66 -17.92 25.16
N ARG A 347 -2.75 -19.22 24.83
CA ARG A 347 -3.29 -20.24 25.73
C ARG A 347 -2.32 -20.71 26.81
N HIS A 348 -1.03 -20.75 26.50
CA HIS A 348 -0.03 -21.43 27.33
C HIS A 348 1.04 -20.51 27.93
N LEU A 349 1.22 -19.28 27.41
CA LEU A 349 2.22 -18.34 27.92
C LEU A 349 1.57 -17.21 28.73
N THR A 350 2.27 -16.80 29.79
CA THR A 350 1.88 -15.62 30.57
C THR A 350 2.03 -14.34 29.74
N PRO A 351 1.29 -13.26 30.06
CA PRO A 351 1.47 -11.96 29.40
C PRO A 351 2.92 -11.45 29.45
N TYR A 352 3.62 -11.68 30.57
CA TYR A 352 5.03 -11.33 30.72
C TYR A 352 5.93 -12.08 29.74
N GLN A 353 5.73 -13.39 29.56
CA GLN A 353 6.50 -14.19 28.60
C GLN A 353 6.25 -13.73 27.15
N ARG A 354 5.00 -13.38 26.81
CA ARG A 354 4.66 -12.87 25.47
C ARG A 354 5.22 -11.45 25.22
N GLY A 355 5.29 -10.61 26.25
CA GLY A 355 5.82 -9.25 26.13
C GLY A 355 7.35 -9.15 26.10
N THR A 356 8.06 -10.19 26.50
CA THR A 356 9.54 -10.16 26.62
C THR A 356 10.26 -10.75 25.41
N GLN A 357 9.58 -11.58 24.62
CA GLN A 357 10.16 -12.25 23.46
C GLN A 357 9.10 -12.70 22.46
N ARG A 358 9.47 -12.67 21.19
CA ARG A 358 8.70 -13.33 20.12
C ARG A 358 9.59 -14.16 19.20
N VAL A 359 8.94 -15.07 18.48
CA VAL A 359 9.54 -15.88 17.42
C VAL A 359 9.24 -15.22 16.08
N LEU A 360 10.25 -15.06 15.23
CA LEU A 360 10.08 -14.63 13.84
C LEU A 360 10.26 -15.84 12.93
N PHE A 361 9.24 -16.13 12.13
CA PHE A 361 9.26 -17.19 11.13
C PHE A 361 9.57 -16.59 9.77
N ILE A 362 10.62 -17.02 9.09
CA ILE A 362 11.02 -16.54 7.76
C ILE A 362 10.81 -17.65 6.72
N PRO A 363 9.94 -17.44 5.70
CA PRO A 363 9.79 -18.40 4.61
C PRO A 363 11.04 -18.40 3.72
N CYS A 364 11.61 -19.58 3.48
CA CYS A 364 12.78 -19.77 2.63
C CYS A 364 12.36 -20.50 1.34
N GLN A 365 12.11 -19.73 0.27
CA GLN A 365 11.67 -20.25 -1.04
C GLN A 365 12.84 -20.38 -2.02
N TRP A 366 13.64 -21.44 -1.90
CA TRP A 366 14.83 -21.62 -2.73
C TRP A 366 14.55 -22.18 -4.14
N ARG A 367 13.42 -22.86 -4.33
CA ARG A 367 13.14 -23.61 -5.57
C ARG A 367 12.35 -22.82 -6.61
N LYS A 368 11.49 -21.89 -6.20
CA LYS A 368 10.61 -21.10 -7.10
C LYS A 368 11.40 -20.25 -8.12
N GLY A 369 12.55 -19.71 -7.74
CA GLY A 369 13.42 -18.91 -8.60
C GLY A 369 14.55 -19.68 -9.30
N LEU A 370 14.82 -20.93 -8.88
CA LEU A 370 15.96 -21.70 -9.35
C LEU A 370 15.60 -22.51 -10.61
N LYS A 371 16.12 -22.10 -11.77
CA LYS A 371 16.03 -22.86 -13.02
C LYS A 371 17.24 -23.79 -13.17
N LEU A 372 17.01 -25.09 -13.05
CA LEU A 372 18.06 -26.09 -13.24
C LEU A 372 18.10 -26.55 -14.71
N SER A 373 19.30 -26.70 -15.26
CA SER A 373 19.54 -26.85 -16.71
C SER A 373 18.80 -28.02 -17.38
N GLY A 374 18.37 -29.04 -16.62
CA GLY A 374 17.61 -30.18 -17.15
C GLY A 374 16.16 -29.86 -17.50
N GLU A 375 15.58 -28.81 -16.93
CA GLU A 375 14.13 -28.57 -16.96
C GLU A 375 13.63 -28.09 -18.33
N THR A 376 14.34 -27.15 -18.95
CA THR A 376 13.98 -26.60 -20.26
C THR A 376 14.07 -27.65 -21.37
N THR A 377 15.00 -28.58 -21.26
CA THR A 377 15.15 -29.71 -22.18
C THR A 377 14.01 -30.70 -22.01
N VAL A 378 13.62 -30.96 -20.77
CA VAL A 378 12.48 -31.80 -20.42
C VAL A 378 11.16 -31.19 -20.94
N GLU A 379 10.92 -29.89 -20.75
CA GLU A 379 9.72 -29.23 -21.27
C GLU A 379 9.60 -29.37 -22.80
N LYS A 380 10.70 -29.15 -23.54
CA LYS A 380 10.72 -29.24 -25.01
C LYS A 380 10.41 -30.62 -25.59
N ILE A 381 10.67 -31.69 -24.84
CA ILE A 381 10.41 -33.07 -25.27
C ILE A 381 9.11 -33.64 -24.65
N THR A 382 8.27 -32.79 -24.06
CA THR A 382 6.98 -33.20 -23.48
C THR A 382 5.88 -33.22 -24.52
N LEU A 383 5.23 -34.38 -24.67
CA LEU A 383 4.02 -34.50 -25.48
C LEU A 383 2.83 -33.89 -24.74
N ASP A 384 1.97 -33.18 -25.47
CA ASP A 384 0.82 -32.45 -24.92
C ASP A 384 -0.13 -33.35 -24.11
N GLY A 385 -0.33 -34.60 -24.53
CA GLY A 385 -1.22 -35.55 -23.87
C GLY A 385 -0.76 -36.05 -22.49
N VAL A 386 0.50 -35.79 -22.09
CA VAL A 386 1.04 -36.20 -20.78
C VAL A 386 1.57 -35.03 -19.97
N ARG A 387 1.28 -33.79 -20.38
CA ARG A 387 1.84 -32.58 -19.78
C ARG A 387 1.55 -32.49 -18.27
N GLY A 388 0.31 -32.73 -17.84
CA GLY A 388 -0.07 -32.70 -16.42
C GLY A 388 0.61 -33.77 -15.55
N LEU A 389 0.75 -35.01 -16.04
CA LEU A 389 1.49 -36.06 -15.31
C LEU A 389 2.98 -35.68 -15.17
N ARG A 390 3.54 -35.08 -16.22
CA ARG A 390 4.94 -34.69 -16.25
C ARG A 390 5.23 -33.46 -15.40
N GLU A 391 4.32 -32.50 -15.33
CA GLU A 391 4.40 -31.37 -14.39
C GLU A 391 4.47 -31.86 -12.95
N VAL A 392 3.62 -32.83 -12.58
CA VAL A 392 3.65 -33.44 -11.24
C VAL A 392 4.97 -34.17 -10.97
N LEU A 393 5.45 -34.98 -11.90
CA LEU A 393 6.74 -35.68 -11.78
C LEU A 393 7.92 -34.70 -11.70
N SER A 394 7.90 -33.64 -12.49
CA SER A 394 8.97 -32.63 -12.50
C SER A 394 8.95 -31.76 -11.25
N ALA A 395 7.79 -31.52 -10.66
CA ALA A 395 7.66 -30.80 -9.40
C ALA A 395 8.06 -31.64 -8.17
N THR A 396 8.16 -32.97 -8.30
CA THR A 396 8.37 -33.88 -7.16
C THR A 396 9.62 -34.76 -7.30
N VAL A 397 9.72 -35.58 -8.34
CA VAL A 397 10.79 -36.56 -8.52
C VAL A 397 12.08 -35.93 -9.04
N HIS A 398 12.00 -34.94 -9.93
CA HIS A 398 13.22 -34.25 -10.42
C HIS A 398 13.94 -33.52 -9.29
N ASP A 399 13.22 -32.95 -8.34
CA ASP A 399 13.85 -32.29 -7.18
C ASP A 399 14.73 -33.27 -6.39
N VAL A 400 14.28 -34.52 -6.19
CA VAL A 400 15.10 -35.58 -5.57
C VAL A 400 16.38 -35.83 -6.37
N LEU A 401 16.30 -35.92 -7.69
CA LEU A 401 17.46 -36.16 -8.54
C LEU A 401 18.46 -34.98 -8.49
N TYR A 402 17.96 -33.76 -8.37
CA TYR A 402 18.79 -32.57 -8.18
C TYR A 402 19.49 -32.56 -6.82
N TYR A 403 18.79 -32.97 -5.75
CA TYR A 403 19.38 -33.14 -4.41
C TYR A 403 20.47 -34.22 -4.35
N MET A 404 20.41 -35.23 -5.22
CA MET A 404 21.40 -36.30 -5.26
C MET A 404 22.61 -35.97 -6.16
N SER A 405 22.58 -34.85 -6.87
CA SER A 405 23.65 -34.43 -7.79
C SER A 405 24.55 -33.37 -7.15
N PRO A 406 25.86 -33.64 -6.96
CA PRO A 406 26.79 -32.68 -6.34
C PRO A 406 26.84 -31.32 -7.03
N ILE A 407 26.64 -31.28 -8.36
CA ILE A 407 26.68 -30.04 -9.15
C ILE A 407 25.44 -29.17 -8.87
N TYR A 408 24.26 -29.80 -8.79
CA TYR A 408 23.02 -29.08 -8.51
C TYR A 408 22.87 -28.75 -7.03
N CYS A 409 23.44 -29.54 -6.12
CA CYS A 409 23.53 -29.22 -4.70
C CYS A 409 24.19 -27.86 -4.46
N GLN A 410 25.30 -27.55 -5.14
CA GLN A 410 25.97 -26.25 -4.96
C GLN A 410 25.07 -25.11 -5.43
N ALA A 411 24.42 -25.25 -6.60
CA ALA A 411 23.47 -24.25 -7.10
C ALA A 411 22.27 -24.05 -6.15
N ILE A 412 21.80 -25.12 -5.49
CA ILE A 412 20.75 -25.04 -4.47
C ILE A 412 21.26 -24.30 -3.23
N ILE A 413 22.46 -24.62 -2.76
CA ILE A 413 23.09 -23.93 -1.61
C ILE A 413 23.25 -22.44 -1.91
N ASP A 414 23.79 -22.09 -3.08
CA ASP A 414 23.98 -20.70 -3.48
C ASP A 414 22.64 -19.96 -3.59
N SER A 415 21.59 -20.61 -4.11
CA SER A 415 20.22 -20.06 -4.14
C SER A 415 19.65 -19.81 -2.74
N VAL A 416 19.87 -20.75 -1.80
CA VAL A 416 19.44 -20.57 -0.39
C VAL A 416 20.21 -19.44 0.29
N LEU A 417 21.51 -19.29 0.02
CA LEU A 417 22.35 -18.25 0.61
C LEU A 417 22.08 -16.83 0.07
N GLN A 418 21.34 -16.72 -1.04
CA GLN A 418 20.90 -15.44 -1.61
C GLN A 418 19.57 -14.94 -1.02
N ILE A 419 18.87 -15.77 -0.22
CA ILE A 419 17.66 -15.41 0.55
C ILE A 419 18.11 -14.85 1.91
#